data_AF-A0A0P0P0M0-F1
#
_entry.id   AF-A0A0P0P0M0-F1
#
_cell.length_a   1.000
_cell.length_b   1.000
_cell.length_c   1.000
_cell.angle_alpha   90.00
_cell.angle_beta   90.00
_cell.angle_gamma   90.00
#
_symmetry.space_group_name_H-M   'P 1'
#
loop_
_entity.id
_entity.type
_entity.pdbx_description
1 polymer ?
#
loop_
_entity_poly.entity_id
_entity_poly.type
_entity_poly.pdbx_seq_one_letter_code
_entity_poly.pdbx_strand_id
1 'polypeptide(L)'
;MIRRWFDARGAVERERFLMDTTVTWLIGNLGFLAYFLAKAPVYSFAAFGRMIDHRPEALAAMGPPLAAVALALWLAQVWAMAALSSKRLHDMGHAGWWAGLSLIPGVQILFWIALCSWPSKDSAGVRAA
;
A
#
# COMPACT_ATOMS: atom_id res chain seq x y z
N MET A 1 -3.95 -7.95 -13.14
CA MET A 1 -3.60 -7.42 -11.80
C MET A 1 -4.79 -7.52 -10.85
N ILE A 2 -5.87 -6.76 -11.08
CA ILE A 2 -7.04 -6.69 -10.18
C ILE A 2 -7.66 -8.05 -9.83
N ARG A 3 -7.87 -8.95 -10.81
CA ARG A 3 -8.41 -10.30 -10.54
C ARG A 3 -7.65 -11.07 -9.44
N ARG A 4 -6.34 -10.85 -9.31
CA ARG A 4 -5.50 -11.53 -8.31
C ARG A 4 -5.58 -10.90 -6.92
N TRP A 5 -6.04 -9.66 -6.80
CA TRP A 5 -6.36 -9.06 -5.50
C TRP A 5 -7.58 -9.74 -4.87
N PHE A 6 -8.45 -10.30 -5.70
CA PHE A 6 -9.67 -10.98 -5.28
C PHE A 6 -9.59 -12.51 -5.33
N ASP A 7 -8.60 -13.06 -6.04
CA ASP A 7 -8.32 -14.49 -6.00
C ASP A 7 -7.74 -14.84 -4.62
N ALA A 8 -8.42 -15.65 -3.82
CA ALA A 8 -7.89 -16.10 -2.53
C ALA A 8 -6.81 -17.19 -2.69
N ARG A 9 -6.67 -17.77 -3.89
CA ARG A 9 -5.75 -18.87 -4.18
C ARG A 9 -4.58 -18.36 -5.02
N GLY A 10 -3.44 -19.04 -4.89
CA GLY A 10 -2.24 -18.80 -5.70
C GLY A 10 -1.09 -18.14 -4.96
N ALA A 11 0.12 -18.55 -5.34
CA ALA A 11 1.39 -18.01 -4.86
C ALA A 11 1.76 -16.71 -5.59
N VAL A 12 2.48 -15.84 -4.91
CA VAL A 12 3.04 -14.60 -5.44
C VAL A 12 4.56 -14.63 -5.30
N GLU A 13 5.23 -14.86 -6.42
CA GLU A 13 6.68 -14.78 -6.51
C GLU A 13 7.20 -13.40 -6.12
N ARG A 14 8.45 -13.35 -5.64
CA ARG A 14 9.08 -12.16 -5.07
C ARG A 14 9.09 -10.95 -6.01
N GLU A 15 9.54 -11.15 -7.25
CA GLU A 15 9.63 -10.06 -8.24
C GLU A 15 8.24 -9.53 -8.61
N ARG A 16 7.27 -10.43 -8.66
CA ARG A 16 5.88 -10.07 -8.93
C ARG A 16 5.24 -9.35 -7.75
N PHE A 17 5.52 -9.79 -6.53
CA PHE A 17 5.07 -9.12 -5.31
C PHE A 17 5.58 -7.67 -5.28
N LEU A 18 6.88 -7.46 -5.53
CA LEU A 18 7.48 -6.14 -5.64
C LEU A 18 6.72 -5.28 -6.69
N MET A 19 6.61 -5.77 -7.92
CA MET A 19 5.96 -5.03 -9.00
C MET A 19 4.49 -4.69 -8.68
N ASP A 20 3.69 -5.68 -8.26
CA ASP A 20 2.27 -5.50 -8.00
C ASP A 20 2.03 -4.55 -6.81
N THR A 21 2.85 -4.62 -5.77
CA THR A 21 2.74 -3.73 -4.60
C THR A 21 3.26 -2.31 -4.89
N THR A 22 4.34 -2.15 -5.66
CA THR A 22 4.80 -0.82 -6.12
C THR A 22 3.76 -0.13 -6.99
N VAL A 23 3.16 -0.84 -7.95
CA VAL A 23 2.08 -0.28 -8.78
C VAL A 23 0.86 0.09 -7.95
N THR A 24 0.46 -0.78 -7.01
CA THR A 24 -0.65 -0.51 -6.08
C THR A 24 -0.37 0.74 -5.23
N TRP A 25 0.86 0.88 -4.74
CA TRP A 25 1.28 2.05 -3.97
C TRP A 25 1.23 3.33 -4.82
N LEU A 26 1.73 3.29 -6.06
CA LEU A 26 1.69 4.44 -6.98
C LEU A 26 0.26 4.85 -7.33
N ILE A 27 -0.63 3.89 -7.59
CA ILE A 27 -2.05 4.14 -7.89
C ILE A 27 -2.77 4.76 -6.69
N GLY A 28 -2.57 4.19 -5.49
CA GLY A 28 -3.22 4.71 -4.29
C GLY A 28 -2.69 6.07 -3.87
N ASN A 29 -1.40 6.34 -4.08
CA ASN A 29 -0.80 7.64 -3.80
C ASN A 29 -0.97 8.65 -4.93
N LEU A 30 -1.41 8.28 -6.13
CA LEU A 30 -1.62 9.21 -7.25
C LEU A 30 -2.59 10.33 -6.88
N GLY A 31 -3.65 10.02 -6.13
CA GLY A 31 -4.58 11.03 -5.60
C GLY A 31 -3.94 11.95 -4.56
N PHE A 32 -3.10 11.40 -3.68
CA PHE A 32 -2.37 12.17 -2.67
C PHE A 32 -1.28 13.04 -3.31
N LEU A 33 -0.53 12.51 -4.29
CA LEU A 33 0.48 13.20 -5.09
C LEU A 33 -0.14 14.30 -5.95
N ALA A 34 -1.26 14.04 -6.64
CA ALA A 34 -1.96 15.06 -7.41
C ALA A 34 -2.47 16.19 -6.52
N TYR A 35 -3.02 15.85 -5.35
CA TYR A 35 -3.41 16.84 -4.34
C TYR A 35 -2.20 17.64 -3.83
N PHE A 36 -1.12 16.96 -3.44
CA PHE A 36 0.10 17.61 -2.96
C PHE A 36 0.73 18.47 -4.05
N LEU A 37 0.77 18.04 -5.32
CA LEU A 37 1.34 18.84 -6.42
C LEU A 37 0.48 20.06 -6.75
N ALA A 38 -0.86 19.92 -6.75
CA ALA A 38 -1.78 21.03 -6.97
C ALA A 38 -1.75 22.06 -5.83
N LYS A 39 -1.38 21.63 -4.62
CA LYS A 39 -1.40 22.45 -3.40
C LYS A 39 0.00 22.75 -2.84
N ALA A 40 1.06 22.15 -3.38
CA ALA A 40 2.47 22.36 -3.03
C ALA A 40 2.92 23.82 -3.06
N PRO A 41 2.47 24.67 -4.01
CA PRO A 41 2.81 26.09 -3.95
C PRO A 41 2.12 26.85 -2.81
N VAL A 42 1.12 26.25 -2.15
CA VAL A 42 0.32 26.88 -1.08
C VAL A 42 0.66 26.34 0.31
N TYR A 43 1.08 25.06 0.43
CA TYR A 43 1.41 24.46 1.73
C TYR A 43 2.92 24.27 1.89
N SER A 44 3.57 25.18 2.62
CA SER A 44 4.82 24.86 3.31
C SER A 44 4.58 23.75 4.34
N PHE A 45 5.64 23.07 4.81
CA PHE A 45 5.53 22.07 5.88
C PHE A 45 4.79 22.61 7.13
N ALA A 46 4.94 23.91 7.42
CA ALA A 46 4.22 24.60 8.48
C ALA A 46 2.72 24.74 8.20
N ALA A 47 2.31 24.94 6.95
CA ALA A 47 0.91 25.00 6.56
C ALA A 47 0.25 23.61 6.59
N PHE A 48 1.00 22.54 6.33
CA PHE A 48 0.52 21.17 6.51
C PHE A 48 0.24 20.86 8.00
N GLY A 49 1.11 21.29 8.91
CA GLY A 49 0.87 21.22 10.35
C GLY A 49 -0.42 21.95 10.77
N ARG A 50 -0.62 23.18 10.29
CA ARG A 50 -1.87 23.94 10.54
C ARG A 50 -3.11 23.24 9.99
N MET A 51 -3.01 22.55 8.86
CA MET A 51 -4.11 21.82 8.23
C MET A 51 -4.52 20.57 9.03
N ILE A 52 -3.56 19.92 9.70
CA ILE A 52 -3.83 18.84 10.66
C ILE A 52 -4.54 19.38 11.92
N ASP A 53 -4.12 20.55 12.40
CA ASP A 53 -4.73 21.22 13.55
C ASP A 53 -6.12 21.81 13.21
N HIS A 54 -6.36 22.18 11.94
CA HIS A 54 -7.61 22.77 11.46
C HIS A 54 -8.32 21.82 10.49
N ARG A 55 -8.77 20.66 11.01
CA ARG A 55 -9.55 19.64 10.29
C ARG A 55 -10.64 20.16 9.33
N PRO A 56 -11.47 21.19 9.66
CA PRO A 56 -12.51 21.65 8.74
C PRO A 56 -11.96 22.31 7.47
N GLU A 57 -10.82 22.99 7.54
CA GLU A 57 -10.18 23.64 6.38
C GLU A 57 -9.60 22.60 5.41
N ALA A 58 -9.12 21.47 5.95
CA ALA A 58 -8.62 20.36 5.16
C ALA A 58 -9.70 19.72 4.29
N LEU A 59 -10.88 19.48 4.88
CA LEU A 59 -12.05 18.92 4.19
C LEU A 59 -12.62 19.89 3.15
N ALA A 60 -12.66 21.19 3.47
CA ALA A 60 -13.11 22.23 2.53
C ALA A 60 -12.19 22.36 1.30
N ALA A 61 -10.88 22.14 1.46
CA ALA A 61 -9.89 22.30 0.40
C ALA A 61 -9.92 21.20 -0.68
N MET A 62 -10.38 19.97 -0.35
CA MET A 62 -10.52 18.87 -1.32
C MET A 62 -11.87 18.89 -2.03
N GLY A 63 -12.93 19.35 -1.38
CA GLY A 63 -14.30 19.24 -1.87
C GLY A 63 -14.83 17.79 -1.80
N PRO A 64 -16.14 17.58 -1.57
CA PRO A 64 -16.70 16.24 -1.31
C PRO A 64 -16.42 15.18 -2.39
N PRO A 65 -16.50 15.48 -3.72
CA PRO A 65 -16.27 14.47 -4.75
C PRO A 65 -14.82 13.96 -4.80
N LEU A 66 -13.84 14.85 -4.67
CA LEU A 66 -12.43 14.47 -4.71
C LEU A 66 -12.02 13.73 -3.44
N ALA A 67 -12.56 14.13 -2.29
CA ALA A 67 -12.38 13.42 -1.03
C ALA A 67 -12.93 11.98 -1.10
N ALA A 68 -14.10 11.78 -1.72
CA ALA A 68 -14.68 10.46 -1.91
C ALA A 68 -13.82 9.58 -2.84
N VAL A 69 -13.31 10.13 -3.95
CA VAL A 69 -12.41 9.42 -4.86
C VAL A 69 -11.09 9.07 -4.17
N ALA A 70 -10.50 10.00 -3.42
CA ALA A 70 -9.27 9.77 -2.66
C ALA A 70 -9.46 8.67 -1.61
N LEU A 71 -10.58 8.68 -0.88
CA LEU A 71 -10.93 7.65 0.08
C LEU A 71 -11.10 6.28 -0.59
N ALA A 72 -11.81 6.21 -1.72
CA ALA A 72 -12.02 4.96 -2.45
C ALA A 72 -10.69 4.38 -2.96
N LEU A 73 -9.82 5.22 -3.52
CA LEU A 73 -8.49 4.82 -3.97
C LEU A 73 -7.61 4.35 -2.81
N TRP A 74 -7.67 5.03 -1.68
CA TRP A 74 -6.94 4.63 -0.47
C TRP A 74 -7.43 3.28 0.08
N LEU A 75 -8.74 3.06 0.17
CA LEU A 75 -9.32 1.78 0.60
C LEU A 75 -8.93 0.64 -0.36
N ALA A 76 -8.95 0.88 -1.67
CA ALA A 76 -8.52 -0.09 -2.67
C ALA A 76 -7.03 -0.44 -2.52
N GLN A 77 -6.18 0.56 -2.27
CA GLN A 77 -4.76 0.37 -1.99
C GLN A 77 -4.54 -0.47 -0.72
N VAL A 78 -5.21 -0.10 0.37
CA VAL A 78 -5.15 -0.82 1.66
C VAL A 78 -5.53 -2.29 1.49
N TRP A 79 -6.64 -2.55 0.80
CA TRP A 79 -7.09 -3.91 0.50
C TRP A 79 -6.05 -4.69 -0.30
N ALA A 80 -5.57 -4.12 -1.41
CA ALA A 80 -4.62 -4.79 -2.28
C ALA A 80 -3.29 -5.09 -1.57
N MET A 81 -2.79 -4.16 -0.74
CA MET A 81 -1.59 -4.37 0.06
C MET A 81 -1.76 -5.50 1.08
N ALA A 82 -2.89 -5.53 1.80
CA ALA A 82 -3.18 -6.60 2.76
C ALA A 82 -3.32 -7.96 2.07
N ALA A 83 -4.06 -8.03 0.96
CA ALA A 83 -4.30 -9.27 0.21
C ALA A 83 -2.99 -9.84 -0.36
N LEU A 84 -2.16 -9.00 -1.00
CA LEU A 84 -0.87 -9.43 -1.56
C LEU A 84 0.11 -9.85 -0.46
N SER A 85 0.18 -9.09 0.65
CA SER A 85 1.08 -9.39 1.77
C SER A 85 0.70 -10.71 2.46
N SER A 86 -0.60 -10.97 2.60
CA SER A 86 -1.12 -12.23 3.17
C SER A 86 -0.70 -13.43 2.33
N LYS A 87 -0.83 -13.35 1.00
CA LYS A 87 -0.36 -14.39 0.09
C LYS A 87 1.14 -14.62 0.20
N ARG A 88 1.92 -13.53 0.18
CA ARG A 88 3.38 -13.60 0.30
C ARG A 88 3.81 -14.27 1.61
N LEU A 89 3.13 -13.95 2.72
CA LEU A 89 3.36 -14.61 4.00
C LEU A 89 3.05 -16.11 3.95
N HIS A 90 1.94 -16.50 3.31
CA HIS A 90 1.58 -17.90 3.13
C HIS A 90 2.63 -18.66 2.30
N ASP A 91 3.18 -18.05 1.26
CA ASP A 91 4.26 -18.65 0.43
C ASP A 91 5.56 -18.85 1.21
N MET A 92 5.77 -18.08 2.27
CA MET A 92 6.89 -18.24 3.20
C MET A 92 6.55 -19.19 4.36
N GLY A 93 5.29 -19.65 4.44
CA GLY A 93 4.78 -20.51 5.51
C GLY A 93 4.50 -19.78 6.83
N HIS A 94 4.31 -18.46 6.79
CA HIS A 94 3.84 -17.66 7.91
C HIS A 94 2.32 -17.46 7.85
N ALA A 95 1.71 -17.10 8.98
CA ALA A 95 0.28 -16.84 9.05
C ALA A 95 -0.10 -15.52 8.37
N GLY A 96 -1.15 -15.52 7.55
CA GLY A 96 -1.56 -14.35 6.76
C GLY A 96 -2.06 -13.15 7.58
N TRP A 97 -2.41 -13.33 8.85
CA TRP A 97 -2.86 -12.23 9.71
C TRP A 97 -1.74 -11.20 9.99
N TRP A 98 -0.47 -11.60 9.86
CA TRP A 98 0.67 -10.68 9.92
C TRP A 98 0.63 -9.64 8.80
N ALA A 99 -0.17 -9.83 7.75
CA ALA A 99 -0.41 -8.82 6.73
C ALA A 99 -0.98 -7.52 7.30
N GLY A 100 -1.61 -7.56 8.48
CA GLY A 100 -2.05 -6.37 9.21
C GLY A 100 -0.90 -5.39 9.53
N LEU A 101 0.34 -5.87 9.63
CA LEU A 101 1.52 -5.00 9.81
C LEU A 101 1.74 -4.06 8.61
N SER A 102 1.27 -4.44 7.42
CA SER A 102 1.28 -3.57 6.24
C SER A 102 0.32 -2.38 6.37
N LEU A 103 -0.57 -2.36 7.36
CA LEU A 103 -1.53 -1.27 7.56
C LEU A 103 -1.03 -0.22 8.56
N ILE A 104 0.02 -0.53 9.32
CA ILE A 104 0.56 0.37 10.35
C ILE A 104 1.53 1.35 9.66
N PRO A 105 1.27 2.67 9.69
CA PRO A 105 2.19 3.67 9.16
C PRO A 105 3.58 3.55 9.80
N GLY A 106 4.65 3.69 9.01
CA GLY A 106 6.03 3.51 9.45
C GLY A 106 6.49 2.05 9.46
N VAL A 107 5.70 1.13 10.04
CA VAL A 107 6.00 -0.31 10.02
C VAL A 107 5.83 -0.90 8.62
N GLN A 108 4.86 -0.39 7.85
CA GLN A 108 4.57 -0.84 6.49
C GLN A 108 5.82 -0.91 5.58
N ILE A 109 6.71 0.08 5.63
CA ILE A 109 7.89 0.14 4.75
C ILE A 109 8.88 -0.98 5.12
N LEU A 110 9.20 -1.12 6.41
CA LEU A 110 10.11 -2.16 6.89
C LEU A 110 9.54 -3.55 6.60
N PHE A 111 8.25 -3.73 6.85
CA PHE A 111 7.55 -4.97 6.57
C PHE A 111 7.56 -5.30 5.08
N TRP A 112 7.30 -4.32 4.21
CA TRP A 112 7.37 -4.48 2.76
C TRP A 112 8.77 -4.85 2.29
N ILE A 113 9.83 -4.19 2.78
CA ILE A 113 11.22 -4.54 2.47
C ILE A 113 11.53 -5.99 2.89
N ALA A 114 11.07 -6.39 4.08
CA ALA A 114 11.26 -7.76 4.57
C ALA A 114 10.57 -8.78 3.64
N LEU A 115 9.31 -8.55 3.26
CA LEU A 115 8.55 -9.41 2.35
C LEU A 115 9.17 -9.49 0.94
N CYS A 116 9.79 -8.39 0.48
CA CYS A 116 10.49 -8.34 -0.80
C CYS A 116 11.87 -9.01 -0.78
N SER A 117 12.50 -9.12 0.39
CA SER A 117 13.86 -9.67 0.51
C SER A 117 13.85 -11.17 0.81
N TRP A 118 12.83 -11.66 1.50
CA TRP A 118 12.78 -13.04 1.98
C TRP A 118 12.38 -14.02 0.86
N PRO A 119 13.10 -15.15 0.68
CA PRO A 119 12.77 -16.16 -0.32
C PRO A 119 11.51 -16.97 0.06
N SER A 120 10.76 -17.44 -0.94
CA SER A 120 9.65 -18.38 -0.71
C SER A 120 10.18 -19.79 -0.42
N LYS A 121 9.39 -20.61 0.29
CA LYS A 121 9.76 -22.01 0.59
C LYS A 121 10.02 -22.81 -0.70
N ASP A 122 9.22 -22.60 -1.73
CA ASP A 122 9.35 -23.31 -3.01
C ASP A 122 10.62 -22.93 -3.79
N SER A 123 11.16 -21.74 -3.56
CA SER A 123 12.41 -21.28 -4.21
C SER A 123 13.67 -21.87 -3.58
N ALA A 124 13.60 -22.32 -2.32
CA ALA A 124 14.73 -22.93 -1.61
C ALA A 124 14.96 -24.39 -2.03
N GLY A 125 13.92 -25.11 -2.44
CA GLY A 125 14.02 -26.50 -2.90
C GLY A 125 14.72 -26.66 -4.24
N VAL A 126 14.64 -25.67 -5.14
CA VAL A 126 15.24 -25.72 -6.49
C VAL A 126 16.75 -25.40 -6.47
N ARG A 127 17.27 -24.76 -5.43
CA ARG A 127 18.72 -24.46 -5.30
C ARG A 127 19.51 -25.54 -4.55
N ALA A 128 18.83 -26.55 -4.02
CA ALA A 128 19.44 -27.62 -3.23
C ALA A 128 19.42 -29.00 -3.95
N ALA A 129 18.97 -29.04 -5.21
CA ALA A 129 18.97 -30.20 -6.10
C ALA A 129 19.88 -29.90 -7.31
#